data_AF-A0A0Q6CAX2-F1
#
_entry.id   AF-A0A0Q6CAX2-F1
#
_cell.length_a   1.000
_cell.length_b   1.000
_cell.length_c   1.000
_cell.angle_alpha   90.00
_cell.angle_beta   90.00
_cell.angle_gamma   90.00
#
_symmetry.space_group_name_H-M   'P 1'
#
loop_
_entity.id
_entity.type
_entity.pdbx_description
1 polymer ?
#
loop_
_entity_poly.entity_id
_entity_poly.type
_entity_poly.pdbx_seq_one_letter_code
_entity_poly.pdbx_strand_id
1 'polypeptide(L)' 'MGLILMAGLGGCSTSEGSTGMTVATRVPTLSSLAPGETALFDDGRCPAGQIAQYHRRAGQARMTRLCIDRPA' A
#
# COMPACT_ATOMS: atom_id res chain seq x y z
N MET A 1 -16.67 28.69 40.06
CA MET A 1 -15.74 27.58 39.76
C MET A 1 -16.52 26.43 39.13
N GLY A 2 -16.55 26.34 37.79
CA GLY A 2 -17.06 25.17 37.07
C GLY A 2 -15.92 24.59 36.25
N LEU A 3 -15.44 23.40 36.64
CA LEU A 3 -14.25 22.77 36.07
C LEU A 3 -14.54 22.14 34.68
N ILE A 4 -13.88 22.71 33.68
CA ILE A 4 -13.16 22.11 32.54
C ILE A 4 -13.87 20.97 31.75
N LEU A 5 -14.31 21.32 30.53
CA LEU A 5 -14.65 20.41 29.43
C LEU A 5 -13.46 19.51 29.05
N MET A 6 -13.72 18.21 28.98
CA MET A 6 -12.88 17.22 28.29
C MET A 6 -12.88 17.48 26.77
N ALA A 7 -11.90 18.22 26.27
CA ALA A 7 -11.58 18.28 24.85
C ALA A 7 -10.50 17.23 24.54
N GLY A 8 -10.93 15.99 24.36
CA GLY A 8 -10.13 14.94 23.74
C GLY A 8 -9.93 15.26 22.26
N LEU A 9 -8.84 15.95 21.94
CA LEU A 9 -8.31 15.98 20.58
C LEU A 9 -7.60 14.65 20.35
N GLY A 10 -8.36 13.67 19.89
CA GLY A 10 -7.85 12.44 19.32
C GLY A 10 -6.88 12.78 18.20
N GLY A 11 -5.62 12.40 18.38
CA GLY A 11 -4.63 12.40 17.32
C GLY A 11 -5.11 11.45 16.23
N CYS A 12 -5.61 12.00 15.12
CA CYS A 12 -5.70 11.26 13.89
C CYS A 12 -4.26 11.11 13.39
N SER A 13 -3.63 9.99 13.73
CA SER A 13 -2.41 9.56 13.06
C SER A 13 -2.75 9.33 11.59
N THR A 14 -2.61 10.36 10.76
CA THR A 14 -2.39 10.19 9.34
C THR A 14 -1.02 9.56 9.19
N SER A 15 -0.96 8.25 9.37
CA SER A 15 0.14 7.44 8.86
C SER A 15 0.02 7.47 7.34
N GLU A 16 0.40 8.59 6.73
CA GLU A 16 0.87 8.64 5.35
C GLU A 16 2.23 7.94 5.30
N GLY A 17 2.21 6.64 5.58
CA GLY A 17 3.25 5.74 5.14
C GLY A 17 3.09 5.58 3.65
N SER A 18 3.53 6.58 2.88
CA SER A 18 3.92 6.38 1.49
C SER A 18 5.13 5.46 1.47
N THR A 19 4.93 4.19 1.82
CA THR A 19 5.83 3.12 1.44
C THR A 19 5.84 3.13 -0.07
N GLY A 20 6.97 3.50 -0.69
CA GLY A 20 7.09 3.82 -2.11
C GLY A 20 6.40 2.81 -3.03
N MET A 21 5.13 3.08 -3.36
CA MET A 21 4.37 2.29 -4.31
C MET A 21 4.81 2.75 -5.69
N THR A 22 5.75 2.03 -6.28
CA THR A 22 6.23 2.36 -7.62
C THR A 22 5.36 1.64 -8.64
N VAL A 23 4.84 2.37 -9.62
CA VAL A 23 4.16 1.75 -10.77
C VAL A 23 5.23 1.15 -11.66
N ALA A 24 5.32 -0.17 -11.64
CA ALA A 24 6.21 -0.92 -12.50
C ALA A 24 5.66 -0.96 -13.93
N THR A 25 6.55 -0.85 -14.91
CA THR A 25 6.22 -1.02 -16.34
C THR A 25 6.31 -2.48 -16.79
N ARG A 26 6.81 -3.38 -15.94
CA ARG A 26 6.92 -4.82 -16.18
C ARG A 26 6.42 -5.59 -14.97
N VAL A 27 6.02 -6.85 -15.18
CA VAL A 27 5.55 -7.74 -14.11
C VAL A 27 6.62 -7.82 -13.01
N PRO A 28 6.32 -7.39 -11.78
CA PRO A 28 7.27 -7.46 -10.69
C PRO A 28 7.58 -8.92 -10.33
N THR A 29 8.83 -9.18 -9.99
CA THR A 29 9.29 -10.50 -9.54
C THR A 29 9.91 -10.41 -8.15
N LEU A 30 10.05 -11.55 -7.47
CA LEU A 30 10.69 -11.64 -6.15
C LEU A 30 12.12 -11.07 -6.14
N SER A 31 12.81 -11.10 -7.28
CA SER A 31 14.15 -10.55 -7.45
C SER A 31 14.14 -9.04 -7.69
N SER A 32 13.04 -8.48 -8.22
CA SER A 32 12.92 -7.05 -8.53
C SER A 32 12.34 -6.22 -7.39
N LEU A 33 11.53 -6.80 -6.50
CA LEU A 33 11.04 -6.12 -5.29
C LEU A 33 11.95 -6.39 -4.12
N ALA A 34 12.28 -5.37 -3.33
CA ALA A 34 12.92 -5.56 -2.03
C ALA A 34 11.94 -6.22 -1.01
N PRO A 35 12.45 -6.93 0.01
CA PRO A 35 11.61 -7.45 1.08
C PRO A 35 10.94 -6.29 1.85
N GLY A 36 9.61 -6.30 1.94
CA GLY A 36 8.80 -5.23 2.52
C GLY A 36 8.29 -4.22 1.50
N GLU A 37 8.69 -4.34 0.23
CA GLU A 37 8.32 -3.39 -0.83
C GLU A 37 7.00 -3.76 -1.51
N THR A 38 6.40 -2.74 -2.12
CA THR A 38 5.14 -2.85 -2.83
C THR A 38 5.28 -2.20 -4.20
N ALA A 39 4.93 -2.94 -5.26
CA ALA A 39 4.90 -2.43 -6.63
C ALA A 39 3.49 -2.56 -7.20
N LEU A 40 3.09 -1.57 -7.99
CA LEU A 40 1.82 -1.61 -8.73
C LEU A 40 2.12 -1.96 -10.17
N PHE A 41 1.42 -2.92 -10.75
CA PHE A 41 1.57 -3.29 -12.14
C PHE A 41 0.21 -3.59 -12.76
N ASP A 42 -0.07 -3.00 -13.92
CA ASP A 42 -1.30 -3.27 -14.65
C ASP A 42 -1.12 -4.54 -15.49
N ASP A 43 -1.55 -5.68 -14.94
CA ASP A 43 -1.47 -6.97 -15.63
C ASP A 43 -2.69 -7.27 -16.50
N GLY A 44 -3.62 -6.32 -16.63
CA GLY A 44 -4.90 -6.47 -17.35
C GLY A 44 -5.86 -7.51 -16.76
N ARG A 45 -5.52 -8.15 -15.64
CA ARG A 45 -6.38 -9.12 -14.93
C ARG A 45 -7.20 -8.48 -13.81
N CYS A 46 -6.90 -7.24 -13.43
CA CYS A 46 -7.74 -6.49 -12.51
C CYS A 46 -8.90 -5.83 -13.27
N PRO A 47 -10.08 -5.66 -12.64
CA PRO A 47 -11.20 -4.97 -13.25
C PRO A 47 -10.86 -3.52 -13.60
N ALA A 48 -11.67 -2.90 -14.47
CA ALA A 48 -11.54 -1.48 -14.79
C ALA A 48 -11.58 -0.63 -13.50
N GLY A 49 -10.68 0.35 -13.41
CA GLY A 49 -10.51 1.20 -12.21
C GLY A 49 -9.57 0.62 -11.15
N GLN A 50 -9.10 -0.63 -11.32
CA GLN A 50 -8.16 -1.26 -10.39
C GLN A 50 -6.79 -1.51 -11.01
N ILE A 51 -5.77 -1.64 -10.17
CA ILE A 51 -4.40 -2.02 -10.55
C ILE A 51 -3.91 -3.15 -9.65
N ALA A 52 -3.09 -4.06 -10.17
CA ALA A 52 -2.56 -5.14 -9.36
C ALA A 52 -1.42 -4.62 -8.47
N GLN A 53 -1.63 -4.68 -7.17
CA GLN A 53 -0.63 -4.48 -6.15
C GLN A 53 0.09 -5.80 -5.88
N TYR A 54 1.41 -5.76 -6.03
CA TYR A 54 2.31 -6.82 -5.69
C TYR A 54 3.12 -6.42 -4.47
N HIS A 55 2.95 -7.15 -3.38
CA HIS A 55 3.67 -6.89 -2.13
C HIS A 55 4.58 -8.06 -1.80
N ARG A 56 5.88 -7.79 -1.64
CA ARG A 56 6.85 -8.81 -1.21
C ARG A 56 6.97 -8.73 0.31
N ARG A 57 6.47 -9.74 1.03
CA ARG A 57 6.59 -9.75 2.49
C ARG A 57 8.05 -9.91 2.92
N ALA A 58 8.48 -9.08 3.86
CA ALA A 58 9.79 -9.23 4.46
C ALA A 58 9.93 -10.60 5.14
N GLY A 59 11.07 -11.25 4.94
CA GLY A 59 11.35 -12.59 5.48
C GLY A 59 10.64 -13.74 4.77
N GLN A 60 9.90 -13.50 3.68
CA GLN A 60 9.27 -14.56 2.91
C GLN A 60 9.60 -14.51 1.42
N ALA A 61 9.92 -15.66 0.85
CA ALA A 61 10.14 -15.83 -0.60
C ALA A 61 8.81 -15.92 -1.37
N ARG A 62 7.81 -15.12 -0.98
CA ARG A 62 6.49 -15.06 -1.63
C ARG A 62 6.03 -13.62 -1.79
N MET A 63 5.32 -13.41 -2.89
CA MET A 63 4.73 -12.13 -3.24
C MET A 63 3.22 -12.32 -3.27
N THR A 64 2.50 -11.41 -2.63
CA THR A 64 1.03 -11.39 -2.67
C THR A 64 0.58 -10.47 -3.79
N ARG A 65 -0.38 -10.93 -4.60
CA ARG A 65 -1.06 -10.14 -5.63
C ARG A 65 -2.45 -9.78 -5.12
N LEU A 66 -2.79 -8.51 -5.11
CA LEU A 66 -4.12 -8.01 -4.79
C LEU A 66 -4.52 -6.97 -5.83
N CYS A 67 -5.78 -6.97 -6.28
CA CYS A 67 -6.29 -5.83 -7.04
C CYS A 67 -6.71 -4.75 -6.04
N ILE A 68 -6.18 -3.55 -6.22
CA ILE A 68 -6.55 -2.37 -5.44
C ILE A 68 -7.15 -1.33 -6.36
N ASP A 69 -7.95 -0.43 -5.81
CA ASP A 69 -8.36 0.77 -6.53
C ASP A 69 -7.11 1.56 -6.96
N ARG A 70 -7.10 2.03 -8.21
CA ARG A 70 -5.93 2.72 -8.74
C ARG A 70 -5.73 4.01 -7.95
N PRO A 71 -4.61 4.17 -7.20
CA PRO A 71 -4.36 5.40 -6.48
C PRO A 71 -4.29 6.56 -7.50
N ALA A 72 -5.09 7.59 -7.25
CA ALA A 72 -5.24 8.76 -8.11
C ALA A 72 -4.00 9.66 -8.13
#